data_AF-A0A967CXA0-F1
#
_entry.id   AF-A0A967CXA0-F1
#
_cell.length_a   1.000
_cell.length_b   1.000
_cell.length_c   1.000
_cell.angle_alpha   90.00
_cell.angle_beta   90.00
_cell.angle_gamma   90.00
#
_symmetry.space_group_name_H-M   'P 1'
#
loop_
_entity.id
_entity.type
_entity.pdbx_description
1 polymer ?
#
loop_
_entity_poly.entity_id
_entity_poly.type
_entity_poly.pdbx_seq_one_letter_code
_entity_poly.pdbx_strand_id
1 'polypeptide(L)'
;RSQPGMPCPDAPLEDGYLLSKLGGGFTLMTLNTDAPSPQEIEGIEIAHLEMTATSDTNKTLGERFLGTAERAIYLIRPDQHIVARWSEYDAASVQMAVATALGKTQ
;
A
#
# COMPACT_ATOMS: atom_id res chain seq x y z
N ARG A 1 -11.65 7.90 -2.85
CA ARG A 1 -10.90 6.84 -3.57
C ARG A 1 -9.73 6.37 -2.69
N SER A 2 -9.22 5.16 -2.93
CA SER A 2 -8.11 4.57 -2.15
C SER A 2 -8.34 4.54 -0.63
N GLN A 3 -9.50 4.05 -0.18
CA GLN A 3 -9.82 3.92 1.25
C GLN A 3 -9.74 2.45 1.69
N PRO A 4 -9.48 2.18 2.98
CA PRO A 4 -9.64 0.83 3.54
C PRO A 4 -10.98 0.20 3.15
N GLY A 5 -10.94 -1.08 2.75
CA GLY A 5 -12.10 -1.85 2.28
C GLY A 5 -12.42 -1.69 0.79
N MET A 6 -11.76 -0.78 0.06
CA MET A 6 -11.98 -0.60 -1.38
C MET A 6 -10.97 -1.39 -2.22
N PRO A 7 -11.33 -1.76 -3.46
CA PRO A 7 -10.33 -2.22 -4.43
C PRO A 7 -9.29 -1.12 -4.66
N CYS A 8 -8.03 -1.52 -4.78
CA CYS A 8 -6.92 -0.65 -5.10
C CYS A 8 -7.16 -0.05 -6.49
N PRO A 9 -7.25 1.28 -6.63
CA PRO A 9 -7.38 1.87 -7.94
C PRO A 9 -6.07 1.71 -8.69
N ASP A 10 -6.14 1.37 -9.97
CA ASP A 10 -4.94 1.33 -10.79
C ASP A 10 -4.30 2.72 -10.92
N ALA A 11 -3.10 2.82 -11.48
CA ALA A 11 -2.48 4.07 -11.89
C ALA A 11 -1.40 3.79 -12.95
N PRO A 12 -1.28 4.61 -14.00
CA PRO A 12 -0.16 4.50 -14.92
C PRO A 12 1.14 4.87 -14.20
N LEU A 13 2.17 4.07 -14.44
CA LEU A 13 3.55 4.24 -13.98
C LEU A 13 4.47 4.38 -15.20
N GLU A 14 5.74 4.71 -14.97
CA GLU A 14 6.75 4.75 -16.04
C GLU A 14 6.84 3.39 -16.78
N ASP A 15 6.88 2.29 -16.02
CA ASP A 15 6.98 0.92 -16.54
C ASP A 15 5.65 0.15 -16.41
N GLY A 16 4.56 0.71 -16.93
CA GLY A 16 3.26 0.03 -17.00
C GLY A 16 2.23 0.56 -16.00
N TYR A 17 1.63 -0.33 -15.22
CA TYR A 17 0.50 0.00 -14.35
C TYR A 17 0.74 -0.46 -12.91
N LEU A 18 0.13 0.23 -11.93
CA LEU A 18 0.26 -0.11 -10.52
C LEU A 18 -0.22 -1.53 -10.25
N LEU A 19 -1.39 -1.91 -10.78
CA LEU A 19 -1.94 -3.23 -10.51
C LEU A 19 -1.08 -4.37 -11.06
N SER A 20 -0.23 -4.15 -12.07
CA SER A 20 0.69 -5.19 -12.55
C SER A 20 1.87 -5.44 -11.62
N LYS A 21 2.13 -4.52 -10.67
CA LYS A 21 3.12 -4.70 -9.59
C LYS A 21 2.50 -5.29 -8.32
N LEU A 22 1.18 -5.55 -8.31
CA LEU A 22 0.41 -6.07 -7.17
C LEU A 22 -0.20 -7.44 -7.49
N GLY A 23 -0.49 -8.26 -6.48
CA GLY A 23 -1.30 -9.48 -6.62
C GLY A 23 -0.62 -10.82 -6.33
N GLY A 24 0.68 -10.83 -5.98
CA GLY A 24 1.38 -12.05 -5.54
C GLY A 24 1.26 -12.34 -4.05
N GLY A 25 0.99 -11.33 -3.22
CA GLY A 25 1.02 -11.39 -1.77
C GLY A 25 0.48 -10.12 -1.12
N PHE A 26 0.64 -9.98 0.18
CA PHE A 26 0.44 -8.67 0.82
C PHE A 26 1.52 -7.70 0.35
N THR A 27 1.15 -6.44 0.14
CA THR A 27 2.08 -5.40 -0.28
C THR A 27 1.94 -4.19 0.61
N LEU A 28 3.04 -3.79 1.23
CA LEU A 28 3.19 -2.48 1.86
C LEU A 28 3.64 -1.51 0.78
N MET A 29 2.76 -0.60 0.36
CA MET A 29 3.07 0.42 -0.64
C MET A 29 3.31 1.76 0.05
N THR A 30 4.48 2.36 -0.15
CA THR A 30 4.82 3.68 0.41
C THR A 30 4.86 4.73 -0.68
N LEU A 31 4.30 5.91 -0.39
CA LEU A 31 4.25 7.06 -1.29
C LEU A 31 4.96 8.23 -0.65
N ASN A 32 6.03 8.72 -1.30
CA ASN A 32 6.83 9.87 -0.83
C ASN A 32 7.37 9.71 0.61
N THR A 33 7.56 8.46 1.03
CA THR A 33 8.15 8.13 2.33
C THR A 33 8.80 6.76 2.23
N ASP A 34 9.88 6.60 2.98
CA ASP A 34 10.44 5.29 3.27
C ASP A 34 9.70 4.66 4.47
N ALA A 35 9.76 3.34 4.57
CA ALA A 35 9.33 2.56 5.71
C ALA A 35 10.16 1.28 5.80
N PRO A 36 10.61 0.86 7.00
CA PRO A 36 11.24 -0.44 7.14
C PRO A 36 10.22 -1.53 6.79
N SER A 37 10.44 -2.23 5.68
CA SER A 37 9.51 -3.29 5.28
C SER A 37 9.62 -4.47 6.25
N PRO A 38 8.52 -4.90 6.86
CA PRO A 38 8.51 -6.19 7.53
C PRO A 38 8.59 -7.25 6.43
N GLN A 39 9.69 -7.98 6.31
CA GLN A 39 9.82 -9.03 5.29
C GLN A 39 8.79 -10.14 5.48
N GLU A 40 8.37 -10.36 6.73
CA GLU A 40 7.41 -11.40 7.10
C GLU A 40 6.58 -10.97 8.31
N ILE A 41 5.28 -11.23 8.27
CA ILE A 41 4.36 -11.08 9.41
C ILE A 41 3.59 -12.39 9.54
N GLU A 42 3.76 -13.07 10.67
CA GLU A 42 3.07 -14.33 10.98
C GLU A 42 3.23 -15.43 9.89
N GLY A 43 4.43 -15.60 9.33
CA GLY A 43 4.66 -16.59 8.26
C GLY A 43 4.23 -16.13 6.87
N ILE A 44 3.78 -14.88 6.73
CA ILE A 44 3.33 -14.32 5.45
C ILE A 44 4.32 -13.27 5.00
N GLU A 45 4.88 -13.47 3.81
CA GLU A 45 5.75 -12.51 3.16
C GLU A 45 4.97 -11.23 2.83
N ILE A 46 5.55 -10.08 3.18
CA ILE A 46 5.01 -8.77 2.82
C ILE A 46 5.97 -8.14 1.82
N ALA A 47 5.51 -7.99 0.58
CA ALA A 47 6.26 -7.26 -0.42
C ALA A 47 6.28 -5.76 -0.08
N HIS A 48 7.38 -5.07 -0.40
CA HIS A 48 7.47 -3.62 -0.29
C HIS A 48 7.51 -3.00 -1.68
N LEU A 49 6.59 -2.07 -1.92
CA LEU A 49 6.57 -1.24 -3.12
C LEU A 49 6.75 0.22 -2.74
N GLU A 50 7.97 0.72 -2.85
CA GLU A 50 8.25 2.14 -2.70
C GLU A 50 7.90 2.90 -3.99
N MET A 51 7.22 4.03 -3.84
CA MET A 51 6.86 4.89 -4.96
C MET A 51 7.01 6.36 -4.63
N THR A 52 7.30 7.12 -5.68
CA THR A 52 7.32 8.57 -5.65
C THR A 52 6.21 9.11 -6.52
N ALA A 53 5.41 10.01 -5.96
CA ALA A 53 4.41 10.81 -6.64
C ALA A 53 4.86 12.27 -6.59
N THR A 54 5.82 12.62 -7.45
CA THR A 54 6.25 14.00 -7.72
C THR A 54 5.41 14.60 -8.85
N SER A 55 5.56 15.91 -9.10
CA SER A 55 4.67 16.67 -9.99
C SER A 55 4.67 16.20 -11.44
N ASP A 56 5.77 15.62 -11.92
CA ASP A 56 5.95 15.31 -13.35
C ASP A 56 5.86 13.81 -13.66
N THR A 57 6.29 12.94 -12.73
CA THR A 57 6.20 11.48 -12.85
C THR A 57 5.19 10.94 -11.84
N ASN A 58 4.26 10.09 -12.30
CA ASN A 58 3.20 9.51 -11.48
C ASN A 58 2.19 10.51 -10.89
N LYS A 59 1.91 11.64 -11.56
CA LYS A 59 0.88 12.62 -11.14
C LYS A 59 -0.47 11.96 -10.83
N THR A 60 -0.89 11.00 -11.65
CA THR A 60 -2.12 10.24 -11.44
C THR A 60 -2.10 9.42 -10.14
N LEU A 61 -0.93 8.96 -9.69
CA LEU A 61 -0.75 8.28 -8.41
C LEU A 61 -1.01 9.23 -7.24
N GLY A 62 -0.41 10.43 -7.26
CA GLY A 62 -0.62 11.45 -6.24
C GLY A 62 -2.08 11.88 -6.15
N GLU A 63 -2.72 12.10 -7.31
CA GLU A 63 -4.15 12.36 -7.36
C GLU A 63 -4.96 11.20 -6.74
N ARG A 64 -4.67 9.95 -7.12
CA ARG A 64 -5.44 8.76 -6.70
C ARG A 64 -5.26 8.43 -5.22
N PHE A 65 -4.06 8.61 -4.67
CA PHE A 65 -3.69 8.06 -3.37
C PHE A 65 -3.29 9.10 -2.31
N LEU A 66 -2.86 10.31 -2.70
CA LEU A 66 -2.43 11.33 -1.74
C LEU A 66 -3.51 12.37 -1.48
N GLY A 67 -4.16 12.87 -2.53
CA GLY A 67 -5.07 14.02 -2.40
C GLY A 67 -4.28 15.25 -1.94
N THR A 68 -4.54 15.73 -0.72
CA THR A 68 -3.79 16.84 -0.11
C THR A 68 -2.67 16.38 0.84
N ALA A 69 -2.49 15.07 1.05
CA ALA A 69 -1.43 14.54 1.90
C ALA A 69 -0.08 14.57 1.18
N GLU A 70 1.01 14.78 1.92
CA GLU A 70 2.37 14.77 1.34
C GLU A 70 2.88 13.35 1.09
N ARG A 71 2.46 12.41 1.95
CA ARG A 71 2.88 11.00 1.97
C ARG A 71 1.76 10.10 2.46
N ALA A 72 1.85 8.83 2.12
CA ALA A 72 0.94 7.80 2.61
C ALA A 72 1.58 6.42 2.53
N ILE A 73 1.10 5.52 3.38
CA ILE A 73 1.45 4.10 3.40
C ILE A 73 0.17 3.30 3.28
N TYR A 74 0.18 2.30 2.42
CA TYR A 74 -0.95 1.42 2.16
C TYR A 74 -0.57 -0.02 2.44
N LEU A 75 -1.45 -0.77 3.09
CA LEU A 75 -1.40 -2.22 3.09
C LEU A 75 -2.42 -2.74 2.09
N ILE A 76 -1.96 -3.53 1.12
CA ILE A 76 -2.76 -4.06 0.03
C ILE A 76 -2.73 -5.59 0.10
N ARG A 77 -3.88 -6.23 -0.11
CA ARG A 77 -4.04 -7.69 -0.13
C ARG A 77 -3.66 -8.30 -1.49
N PRO A 78 -3.45 -9.64 -1.55
CA PRO A 78 -3.23 -10.35 -2.81
C PRO A 78 -4.39 -10.19 -3.82
N ASP A 79 -5.62 -9.97 -3.34
CA ASP A 79 -6.81 -9.67 -4.16
C ASP A 79 -6.94 -8.17 -4.49
N GLN A 80 -5.86 -7.41 -4.35
CA GLN A 80 -5.76 -5.98 -4.63
C GLN A 80 -6.72 -5.11 -3.80
N HIS A 81 -7.21 -5.57 -2.64
CA HIS A 81 -7.99 -4.71 -1.74
C HIS A 81 -7.09 -3.93 -0.78
N ILE A 82 -7.44 -2.67 -0.53
CA ILE A 82 -6.77 -1.84 0.47
C ILE A 82 -7.26 -2.25 1.85
N VAL A 83 -6.35 -2.72 2.70
CA VAL A 83 -6.64 -3.08 4.09
C VAL A 83 -6.58 -1.88 4.99
N ALA A 84 -5.55 -1.05 4.80
CA ALA A 84 -5.27 0.06 5.68
C ALA A 84 -4.48 1.14 4.94
N ARG A 85 -4.60 2.37 5.47
CA ARG A 85 -3.89 3.55 5.01
C ARG A 85 -3.41 4.34 6.22
N TRP A 86 -2.14 4.71 6.20
CA TRP A 86 -1.51 5.53 7.24
C TRP A 86 -0.73 6.69 6.62
N SER A 87 -0.46 7.73 7.41
CA SER A 87 0.47 8.81 7.05
C SER A 87 1.91 8.46 7.36
N GLU A 88 2.15 7.60 8.34
CA GLU A 88 3.47 7.20 8.83
C GLU A 88 3.51 5.71 9.12
N TYR A 89 4.70 5.14 9.13
CA TYR A 89 4.88 3.72 9.39
C TYR A 89 4.80 3.44 10.89
N ASP A 90 3.98 2.44 11.25
CA ASP A 90 3.94 1.87 12.59
C ASP A 90 3.86 0.35 12.48
N ALA A 91 4.90 -0.34 12.95
CA ALA A 91 5.01 -1.78 12.82
C ALA A 91 3.84 -2.51 13.50
N ALA A 92 3.40 -2.03 14.66
CA ALA A 92 2.28 -2.63 15.39
C ALA A 92 0.97 -2.49 14.60
N SER A 93 0.70 -1.31 14.03
CA SER A 93 -0.46 -1.07 13.17
C SER A 93 -0.45 -1.97 11.92
N VAL A 94 0.72 -2.15 11.29
CA VAL A 94 0.84 -3.04 10.13
C VAL A 94 0.56 -4.49 10.51
N GLN A 95 1.13 -4.98 11.62
CA GLN A 95 0.85 -6.33 12.14
C GLN A 95 -0.63 -6.54 12.44
N MET A 96 -1.27 -5.61 13.14
CA MET A 96 -2.71 -5.68 13.44
C MET A 96 -3.56 -5.66 12.17
N ALA A 97 -3.19 -4.87 11.17
CA ALA A 97 -3.91 -4.82 9.91
C ALA A 97 -3.79 -6.12 9.11
N VAL A 98 -2.60 -6.76 9.10
CA VAL A 98 -2.41 -8.10 8.52
C VAL A 98 -3.24 -9.14 9.26
N ALA A 99 -3.16 -9.20 10.60
CA ALA A 99 -3.94 -10.13 11.40
C ALA A 99 -5.46 -9.97 11.15
N THR A 100 -5.93 -8.72 11.03
CA THR A 100 -7.33 -8.40 10.70
C THR A 100 -7.71 -8.85 9.30
N ALA A 101 -6.86 -8.64 8.30
CA ALA A 101 -7.09 -9.11 6.95
C ALA A 101 -7.14 -10.65 6.85
N LEU A 102 -6.51 -11.36 7.79
CA LEU A 102 -6.54 -12.81 7.90
C LEU A 102 -7.70 -13.35 8.76
N GLY A 103 -8.54 -12.47 9.32
CA GLY A 103 -9.65 -12.86 10.19
C GLY A 103 -9.21 -13.38 11.57
N LYS A 104 -7.99 -13.03 12.02
CA LYS A 104 -7.42 -13.48 13.31
C LYS A 104 -7.77 -12.55 14.48
N THR A 105 -8.33 -11.38 14.23
CA THR A 105 -8.93 -10.52 15.25
C THR A 105 -10.39 -10.91 15.45
N GLN A 106 -10.63 -11.83 16.41
CA GLN A 106 -11.94 -12.06 17.04
C GLN A 106 -11.80 -11.99 18.56
#